data_AF-A0A1U9ZRH3-F1
#
_entry.id   AF-A0A1U9ZRH3-F1
#
_cell.length_a   1.000
_cell.length_b   1.000
_cell.length_c   1.000
_cell.angle_alpha   90.00
_cell.angle_beta   90.00
_cell.angle_gamma   90.00
#
_symmetry.space_group_name_H-M   'P 1'
#
loop_
_entity.id
_entity.type
_entity.pdbx_description
1 polymer ?
#
loop_
_entity_poly.entity_id
_entity_poly.type
_entity_poly.pdbx_seq_one_letter_code
_entity_poly.pdbx_strand_id
1 'polypeptide(L)'
;MEYLVGVAVVAVLVGVPAIVLWRVMRGRRELGTSPAERATFETLHTASLAGPPLRAGLTADGAERASKHLRALLGSAALAITDGERLLVYDGEGDDHHAEHAFDHAAATLKDGRTQVLTIDCDLLECPIRHAVVVPLTTDDRVVGALAAYGQNASAGLVRAAQEVAGWVDSQLELAELDRSRTLLMEAEVRALRAQISPHFIYNSLTTIASFVRTDPERARELLLEFADFTRYSFRRHGEFTTLAEELRSIDRYLILERARFGDQLQVTLRIAPEVLPVAVPFLCLQPLVENAVRHGLESKNGVGRITIIAEDAGAECRISVEDDGLGMDPDRLRRILAGEITPAGGVGLANVDERLRQVYGDEYGLVVETARGAGCKVNIRLPKYHPGVSAR
;
A
#
# COMPACT_ATOMS: atom_id res chain seq x y z
N MET A 1 28.69 89.02 -22.49
CA MET A 1 27.54 88.08 -22.66
C MET A 1 27.98 86.69 -23.12
N GLU A 2 29.03 86.55 -23.95
CA GLU A 2 29.45 85.25 -24.50
C GLU A 2 29.93 84.23 -23.46
N TYR A 3 30.65 84.66 -22.41
CA TYR A 3 31.10 83.76 -21.34
C TYR A 3 29.96 83.13 -20.52
N LEU A 4 28.86 83.87 -20.32
CA LEU A 4 27.70 83.40 -19.54
C LEU A 4 26.89 82.35 -20.32
N VAL A 5 26.81 82.50 -21.65
CA VAL A 5 26.18 81.52 -22.54
C VAL A 5 27.02 80.25 -22.63
N GLY A 6 28.35 80.36 -22.71
CA GLY A 6 29.25 79.21 -22.72
C GLY A 6 29.14 78.34 -21.45
N VAL A 7 29.09 78.96 -20.27
CA VAL A 7 28.95 78.23 -19.00
C VAL A 7 27.58 77.57 -18.87
N ALA A 8 26.50 78.23 -19.32
CA ALA A 8 25.16 77.64 -19.30
C ALA A 8 25.05 76.42 -20.25
N VAL A 9 25.65 76.50 -21.44
CA VAL A 9 25.66 75.40 -22.41
C VAL A 9 26.44 74.19 -21.87
N VAL A 10 27.59 74.42 -21.21
CA VAL A 10 28.37 73.33 -20.59
C VAL A 10 27.62 72.71 -19.40
N ALA A 11 26.94 73.52 -18.57
CA ALA A 11 26.16 73.01 -17.46
C ALA A 11 24.97 72.14 -17.92
N VAL A 12 24.32 72.47 -19.04
CA VAL A 12 23.26 71.64 -19.63
C VAL A 12 23.84 70.39 -20.30
N LEU A 13 24.93 70.53 -21.07
CA LEU A 13 25.57 69.41 -21.77
C LEU A 13 26.19 68.37 -20.84
N VAL A 14 26.59 68.75 -19.62
CA VAL A 14 27.13 67.80 -18.63
C VAL A 14 26.08 67.40 -17.60
N GLY A 15 25.26 68.35 -17.16
CA GLY A 15 24.26 68.13 -16.10
C GLY A 15 23.10 67.24 -16.54
N VAL A 16 22.58 67.42 -17.76
CA VAL A 16 21.45 66.59 -18.25
C VAL A 16 21.89 65.14 -18.46
N PRO A 17 23.02 64.84 -19.13
CA PRO A 17 23.51 63.47 -19.24
C PRO A 17 23.89 62.86 -17.89
N ALA A 18 24.44 63.63 -16.95
CA ALA A 18 24.73 63.13 -15.61
C ALA A 18 23.46 62.77 -14.83
N ILE A 19 22.39 63.56 -14.94
CA ILE A 19 21.09 63.26 -14.30
C ILE A 19 20.42 62.05 -14.96
N VAL A 20 20.47 61.95 -16.29
CA VAL A 20 19.94 60.80 -17.04
C VAL A 20 20.72 59.54 -16.71
N LEU A 21 22.06 59.60 -16.69
CA LEU A 21 22.93 58.50 -16.30
C LEU A 21 22.69 58.10 -14.84
N TRP A 22 22.53 59.07 -13.93
CA TRP A 22 22.17 58.80 -12.54
C TRP A 22 20.80 58.12 -12.42
N ARG A 23 19.78 58.56 -13.18
CA ARG A 23 18.46 57.90 -13.24
C ARG A 23 18.54 56.48 -13.82
N VAL A 24 19.32 56.28 -14.89
CA VAL A 24 19.52 54.98 -15.54
C VAL A 24 20.32 54.04 -14.64
N MET A 25 21.35 54.52 -13.93
CA MET A 25 22.11 53.75 -12.96
C MET A 25 21.29 53.44 -11.70
N ARG A 26 20.38 54.35 -11.29
CA ARG A 26 19.42 54.10 -10.20
C ARG A 26 18.35 53.09 -10.60
N GLY A 27 17.87 53.12 -11.84
CA GLY A 27 16.99 52.09 -12.41
C GLY A 27 17.69 50.74 -12.66
N ARG A 28 19.00 50.75 -12.96
CA ARG A 28 19.83 49.53 -13.09
C ARG A 28 20.25 48.91 -11.75
N ARG A 29 20.02 49.58 -10.61
CA ARG A 29 20.18 48.97 -9.27
C ARG A 29 19.07 47.99 -8.92
N GLU A 30 18.02 47.87 -9.74
CA GLU A 30 16.97 46.85 -9.64
C GLU A 30 17.31 45.55 -10.38
N LEU A 31 18.59 45.28 -10.65
CA LEU A 31 19.06 43.97 -11.13
C LEU A 31 19.23 42.98 -9.96
N GLY A 32 18.13 42.72 -9.25
CA GLY A 32 18.05 41.72 -8.20
C GLY A 32 16.64 41.66 -7.66
N THR A 33 15.86 40.69 -8.16
CA THR A 33 14.47 40.32 -7.81
C THR A 33 13.57 41.44 -7.30
N SER A 34 12.53 41.78 -8.06
CA SER A 34 11.53 42.76 -7.63
C SER A 34 10.97 42.40 -6.23
N PRO A 35 10.54 43.37 -5.40
CA PRO A 35 9.95 43.07 -4.09
C PRO A 35 8.79 42.06 -4.17
N ALA A 36 8.05 42.06 -5.28
CA ALA A 36 7.00 41.09 -5.57
C ALA A 36 7.56 39.68 -5.85
N GLU A 37 8.64 39.55 -6.62
CA GLU A 37 9.33 38.26 -6.85
C GLU A 37 9.89 37.67 -5.55
N ARG A 38 10.45 38.49 -4.67
CA ARG A 38 10.94 38.03 -3.35
C ARG A 38 9.82 37.52 -2.47
N ALA A 39 8.72 38.27 -2.37
CA ALA A 39 7.54 37.84 -1.60
C ALA A 39 6.96 36.53 -2.16
N THR A 40 6.92 36.37 -3.48
CA THR A 40 6.45 35.14 -4.13
C THR A 40 7.36 33.96 -3.81
N PHE A 41 8.68 34.16 -3.92
CA PHE A 41 9.67 33.14 -3.57
C PHE A 41 9.58 32.75 -2.09
N GLU A 42 9.49 33.73 -1.16
CA GLU A 42 9.37 33.48 0.27
C GLU A 42 8.09 32.70 0.61
N THR A 43 6.97 33.02 -0.05
CA THR A 43 5.71 32.29 0.11
C THR A 43 5.86 30.84 -0.33
N LEU A 44 6.37 30.61 -1.55
CA LEU A 44 6.59 29.26 -2.08
C LEU A 44 7.61 28.46 -1.24
N HIS A 45 8.68 29.12 -0.80
CA HIS A 45 9.68 28.51 0.05
C HIS A 45 9.10 28.10 1.41
N THR A 46 8.30 28.96 2.03
CA THR A 46 7.64 28.66 3.31
C THR A 46 6.66 27.50 3.17
N ALA A 47 5.86 27.46 2.10
CA ALA A 47 5.00 26.32 1.78
C ALA A 47 5.82 25.03 1.59
N SER A 48 6.96 25.10 0.90
CA SER A 48 7.84 23.93 0.71
C SER A 48 8.40 23.35 2.01
N LEU A 49 8.54 24.17 3.06
CA LEU A 49 8.99 23.74 4.39
C LEU A 49 7.84 23.16 5.24
N ALA A 50 6.62 23.67 5.08
CA ALA A 50 5.44 23.16 5.78
C ALA A 50 4.98 21.79 5.26
N GLY A 51 5.28 21.44 4.00
CA GLY A 51 4.72 20.26 3.33
C GLY A 51 5.22 18.92 3.87
N PRO A 52 6.56 18.70 3.98
CA PRO A 52 7.10 17.41 4.41
C PRO A 52 6.57 16.90 5.77
N PRO A 53 6.42 17.73 6.82
CA PRO A 53 5.82 17.28 8.07
C PRO A 53 4.36 16.81 7.94
N LEU A 54 3.57 17.45 7.07
CA LEU A 54 2.17 17.10 6.82
C LEU A 54 2.03 15.81 5.99
N ARG A 55 3.05 15.44 5.21
CA ARG A 55 3.10 14.16 4.48
C ARG A 55 3.24 12.92 5.37
N ALA A 56 3.43 13.11 6.68
CA ALA A 56 3.31 12.02 7.66
C ALA A 56 1.85 11.81 8.13
N GLY A 57 0.90 12.60 7.60
CA GLY A 57 -0.48 12.67 8.04
C GLY A 57 -0.70 13.75 9.11
N LEU A 58 -1.97 13.98 9.44
CA LEU A 58 -2.41 14.97 10.43
C LEU A 58 -2.13 14.48 11.86
N THR A 59 -0.86 14.58 12.27
CA THR A 59 -0.34 14.14 13.57
C THR A 59 0.13 15.33 14.39
N ALA A 60 0.21 15.18 15.72
CA ALA A 60 0.71 16.26 16.60
C ALA A 60 2.13 16.72 16.22
N ASP A 61 3.06 15.78 16.02
CA ASP A 61 4.45 16.07 15.62
C ASP A 61 4.55 16.66 14.19
N GLY A 62 3.70 16.23 13.26
CA GLY A 62 3.60 16.83 11.93
C GLY A 62 3.07 18.27 11.98
N ALA A 63 1.99 18.48 12.73
CA ALA A 63 1.36 19.77 12.91
C ALA A 63 2.30 20.77 13.63
N GLU A 64 3.00 20.33 14.67
CA GLU A 64 3.97 21.14 15.41
C GLU A 64 5.11 21.65 14.53
N ARG A 65 5.64 20.79 13.66
CA ARG A 65 6.72 21.17 12.73
C ARG A 65 6.23 22.06 11.58
N ALA A 66 4.95 21.96 11.20
CA ALA A 66 4.36 22.78 10.14
C ALA A 66 3.81 24.13 10.64
N SER A 67 3.44 24.23 11.91
CA SER A 67 2.64 25.35 12.46
C SER A 67 3.27 26.72 12.22
N LYS A 68 4.57 26.88 12.49
CA LYS A 68 5.31 28.14 12.30
C LYS A 68 5.30 28.60 10.84
N HIS A 69 5.44 27.67 9.91
CA HIS A 69 5.41 27.95 8.48
C HIS A 69 4.01 28.30 8.00
N LEU A 70 2.99 27.57 8.46
CA LEU A 70 1.58 27.85 8.16
C LEU A 70 1.14 29.21 8.71
N ARG A 71 1.54 29.54 9.94
CA ARG A 71 1.26 30.85 10.55
C ARG A 71 1.89 31.98 9.76
N ALA A 72 3.14 31.80 9.32
CA ALA A 72 3.85 32.77 8.48
C ALA A 72 3.17 32.95 7.10
N LEU A 73 2.71 31.87 6.46
CA LEU A 73 1.94 31.93 5.21
C LEU A 73 0.65 32.72 5.36
N LEU A 74 -0.04 32.57 6.50
CA LEU A 74 -1.30 33.24 6.77
C LEU A 74 -1.13 34.67 7.28
N GLY A 75 0.08 35.05 7.72
CA GLY A 75 0.33 36.33 8.37
C GLY A 75 -0.53 36.54 9.62
N SER A 76 -0.83 35.47 10.34
CA SER A 76 -1.73 35.48 11.51
C SER A 76 -0.94 35.60 12.82
N ALA A 77 -1.59 36.15 13.86
CA ALA A 77 -0.98 36.31 15.19
C ALA A 77 -0.74 34.95 15.85
N ALA A 78 -1.70 34.04 15.69
CA ALA A 78 -1.61 32.66 16.10
C ALA A 78 -2.33 31.72 15.13
N LEU A 79 -2.00 30.44 15.20
CA LEU A 79 -2.59 29.36 14.42
C LEU A 79 -2.83 28.16 15.32
N ALA A 80 -3.97 27.48 15.14
CA ALA A 80 -4.22 26.18 15.73
C ALA A 80 -4.56 25.15 14.66
N ILE A 81 -4.17 23.90 14.89
CA ILE A 81 -4.57 22.74 14.08
C ILE A 81 -5.18 21.72 15.02
N THR A 82 -6.31 21.15 14.63
CA THR A 82 -7.07 20.16 15.37
C THR A 82 -7.29 18.93 14.50
N ASP A 83 -7.37 17.76 15.14
CA ASP A 83 -7.99 16.58 14.53
C ASP A 83 -9.47 16.53 14.93
N GLY A 84 -10.16 15.43 14.65
CA GLY A 84 -11.58 15.26 15.03
C GLY A 84 -11.84 15.10 16.54
N GLU A 85 -10.81 15.00 17.37
CA GLU A 85 -10.92 14.63 18.80
C GLU A 85 -10.25 15.64 19.74
N ARG A 86 -9.22 16.35 19.29
CA ARG A 86 -8.39 17.24 20.13
C ARG A 86 -7.61 18.27 19.33
N LEU A 87 -7.03 19.21 20.07
CA LEU A 87 -6.00 20.11 19.58
C LEU A 87 -4.69 19.34 19.32
N LEU A 88 -4.11 19.53 18.14
CA LEU A 88 -2.79 18.99 17.78
C LEU A 88 -1.67 19.98 18.07
N VAL A 89 -1.87 21.26 17.75
CA VAL A 89 -0.91 22.34 18.00
C VAL A 89 -1.61 23.68 18.09
N TYR A 90 -1.08 24.55 18.95
CA TYR A 90 -1.29 25.99 18.93
C TYR A 90 0.10 26.67 18.78
N ASP A 91 0.24 27.61 17.85
CA ASP A 91 1.50 28.35 17.63
C ASP A 91 1.20 29.84 17.49
N GLY A 92 1.84 30.67 18.32
CA GLY A 92 1.75 32.12 18.24
C GLY A 92 1.31 32.80 19.54
N GLU A 93 0.77 34.00 19.42
CA GLU A 93 0.36 34.82 20.57
C GLU A 93 -0.84 34.20 21.31
N GLY A 94 -0.93 34.44 22.62
CA GLY A 94 -2.03 33.95 23.46
C GLY A 94 -2.06 32.44 23.71
N ASP A 95 -0.97 31.72 23.44
CA ASP A 95 -0.84 30.28 23.75
C ASP A 95 -1.15 29.96 25.23
N ASP A 96 -0.78 30.86 26.13
CA ASP A 96 -0.98 30.74 27.58
C ASP A 96 -2.45 30.81 28.04
N HIS A 97 -3.38 31.31 27.22
CA HIS A 97 -4.80 31.49 27.61
C HIS A 97 -5.83 31.19 26.51
N HIS A 98 -5.41 30.94 25.27
CA HIS A 98 -6.30 30.57 24.16
C HIS A 98 -6.11 29.14 23.66
N ALA A 99 -4.97 28.51 23.92
CA ALA A 99 -4.72 27.13 23.47
C ALA A 99 -5.74 26.14 24.07
N GLU A 100 -6.11 26.30 25.34
CA GLU A 100 -7.09 25.41 26.00
C GLU A 100 -8.49 25.46 25.37
N HIS A 101 -8.85 26.56 24.71
CA HIS A 101 -10.15 26.78 24.05
C HIS A 101 -10.10 26.54 22.54
N ALA A 102 -8.92 26.35 21.96
CA ALA A 102 -8.75 26.29 20.51
C ALA A 102 -9.48 25.11 19.84
N PHE A 103 -9.67 24.01 20.55
CA PHE A 103 -10.48 22.89 20.05
C PHE A 103 -11.98 23.23 20.00
N ASP A 104 -12.50 23.94 21.00
CA ASP A 104 -13.91 24.36 21.03
C ASP A 104 -14.24 25.32 19.89
N HIS A 105 -13.28 26.19 19.53
CA HIS A 105 -13.41 27.06 18.35
C HIS A 105 -13.57 26.26 17.05
N ALA A 106 -13.01 25.04 16.97
CA ALA A 106 -13.09 24.18 15.80
C ALA A 106 -14.40 23.37 15.70
N ALA A 107 -15.16 23.24 16.79
CA ALA A 107 -16.28 22.31 16.90
C ALA A 107 -17.34 22.47 15.79
N ALA A 108 -17.73 23.70 15.46
CA ALA A 108 -18.71 23.98 14.41
C ALA A 108 -18.16 23.62 13.01
N THR A 109 -16.89 23.90 12.75
CA THR A 109 -16.23 23.56 11.48
C THR A 109 -16.07 22.05 11.30
N LEU A 110 -15.66 21.34 12.36
CA LEU A 110 -15.53 19.88 12.37
C LEU A 110 -16.87 19.19 12.12
N LYS A 111 -17.96 19.75 12.65
CA LYS A 111 -19.31 19.20 12.50
C LYS A 111 -19.92 19.47 11.12
N ASP A 112 -19.85 20.71 10.64
CA ASP A 112 -20.60 21.15 9.46
C ASP A 112 -19.75 21.14 8.18
N GLY A 113 -18.42 20.99 8.28
CA GLY A 113 -17.49 21.04 7.16
C GLY A 113 -17.42 22.40 6.46
N ARG A 114 -17.75 23.48 7.17
CA ARG A 114 -17.82 24.84 6.62
C ARG A 114 -16.88 25.78 7.35
N THR A 115 -16.31 26.74 6.61
CA THR A 115 -15.51 27.81 7.18
C THR A 115 -16.34 28.64 8.17
N GLN A 116 -15.81 28.87 9.36
CA GLN A 116 -16.41 29.69 10.42
C GLN A 116 -15.55 30.93 10.67
N VAL A 117 -16.21 32.04 10.97
CA VAL A 117 -15.56 33.27 11.43
C VAL A 117 -16.11 33.59 12.81
N LEU A 118 -15.24 33.58 13.82
CA LEU A 118 -15.60 33.72 15.22
C LEU A 118 -15.06 35.04 15.77
N THR A 119 -15.81 35.61 16.71
CA THR A 119 -15.30 36.63 17.64
C THR A 119 -14.83 35.91 18.90
N ILE A 120 -13.65 36.25 19.38
CA ILE A 120 -13.01 35.62 20.55
C ILE A 120 -13.08 36.59 21.72
N ASP A 121 -13.80 36.17 22.76
CA ASP A 121 -13.86 36.90 24.02
C ASP A 121 -12.59 36.65 24.83
N CYS A 122 -11.95 37.73 25.27
CA CYS A 122 -10.72 37.67 26.05
C CYS A 122 -10.62 38.89 26.96
N ASP A 123 -10.47 38.64 28.26
CA ASP A 123 -10.44 39.69 29.29
C ASP A 123 -9.11 40.47 29.33
N LEU A 124 -8.06 39.95 28.68
CA LEU A 124 -6.77 40.62 28.59
C LEU A 124 -6.83 41.76 27.58
N LEU A 125 -6.77 43.01 28.07
CA LEU A 125 -6.90 44.23 27.24
C LEU A 125 -5.92 44.27 26.06
N GLU A 126 -4.67 43.86 26.29
CA GLU A 126 -3.59 43.90 25.30
C GLU A 126 -3.55 42.66 24.39
N CYS A 127 -4.45 41.69 24.58
CA CYS A 127 -4.43 40.47 23.78
C CYS A 127 -4.80 40.78 22.29
N PRO A 128 -3.95 40.36 21.34
CA PRO A 128 -4.16 40.62 19.91
C PRO A 128 -5.15 39.65 19.27
N ILE A 129 -5.66 38.66 20.01
CA ILE A 129 -6.63 37.68 19.53
C ILE A 129 -8.03 38.17 19.87
N ARG A 130 -8.77 38.54 18.83
CA ARG A 130 -10.17 38.99 18.91
C ARG A 130 -11.07 38.30 17.90
N HIS A 131 -10.47 37.69 16.88
CA HIS A 131 -11.18 36.96 15.85
C HIS A 131 -10.43 35.68 15.47
N ALA A 132 -11.18 34.68 15.02
CA ALA A 132 -10.64 33.45 14.44
C ALA A 132 -11.33 33.13 13.13
N VAL A 133 -10.56 32.73 12.12
CA VAL A 133 -11.06 32.10 10.90
C VAL A 133 -10.73 30.62 10.99
N VAL A 134 -11.75 29.77 11.02
CA VAL A 134 -11.59 28.32 11.16
C VAL A 134 -12.05 27.64 9.88
N VAL A 135 -11.15 26.93 9.22
CA VAL A 135 -11.38 26.22 7.95
C VAL A 135 -11.27 24.71 8.16
N PRO A 136 -12.11 23.90 7.50
CA PRO A 136 -12.01 22.44 7.60
C PRO A 136 -10.77 21.96 6.85
N LEU A 137 -10.18 20.88 7.36
CA LEU A 137 -9.19 20.09 6.62
C LEU A 137 -9.88 18.79 6.17
N THR A 138 -9.78 18.48 4.90
CA THR A 138 -10.52 17.38 4.27
C THR A 138 -9.61 16.40 3.53
N THR A 139 -10.05 15.15 3.48
CA THR A 139 -9.44 14.08 2.69
C THR A 139 -10.57 13.16 2.23
N ASP A 140 -10.65 12.87 0.93
CA ASP A 140 -11.75 12.09 0.31
C ASP A 140 -13.16 12.56 0.75
N ASP A 141 -13.42 13.88 0.65
CA ASP A 141 -14.69 14.53 1.05
C ASP A 141 -15.08 14.38 2.54
N ARG A 142 -14.18 13.87 3.39
CA ARG A 142 -14.36 13.76 4.84
C ARG A 142 -13.55 14.81 5.58
N VAL A 143 -14.17 15.46 6.56
CA VAL A 143 -13.46 16.36 7.49
C VAL A 143 -12.59 15.52 8.42
N VAL A 144 -11.27 15.72 8.34
CA VAL A 144 -10.28 15.01 9.18
C VAL A 144 -9.73 15.90 10.30
N GLY A 145 -9.96 17.21 10.21
CA GLY A 145 -9.52 18.18 11.20
C GLY A 145 -9.94 19.60 10.84
N ALA A 146 -9.36 20.58 11.52
CA ALA A 146 -9.55 21.99 11.20
C ALA A 146 -8.30 22.81 11.46
N LEU A 147 -8.11 23.86 10.67
CA LEU A 147 -7.07 24.88 10.83
C LEU A 147 -7.74 26.19 11.23
N ALA A 148 -7.29 26.80 12.33
CA ALA A 148 -7.78 28.07 12.83
C ALA A 148 -6.67 29.13 12.76
N ALA A 149 -6.95 30.27 12.13
CA ALA A 149 -6.07 31.43 12.07
C ALA A 149 -6.63 32.55 12.94
N TYR A 150 -5.83 33.03 13.89
CA TYR A 150 -6.23 34.03 14.88
C TYR A 150 -5.60 35.40 14.61
N GLY A 151 -6.32 36.45 14.95
CA GLY A 151 -5.78 37.80 14.90
C GLY A 151 -6.75 38.86 15.43
N GLN A 152 -6.35 40.13 15.25
CA GLN A 152 -7.13 41.27 15.74
C GLN A 152 -8.43 41.44 14.96
N ASN A 153 -8.43 41.14 13.65
CA ASN A 153 -9.58 41.32 12.76
C ASN A 153 -9.75 40.13 11.82
N ALA A 154 -10.99 39.71 11.55
CA ALA A 154 -11.30 38.78 10.47
C ALA A 154 -11.50 39.51 9.15
N SER A 155 -10.45 39.57 8.32
CA SER A 155 -10.54 40.16 6.97
C SER A 155 -10.96 39.13 5.92
N ALA A 156 -11.64 39.56 4.86
CA ALA A 156 -11.94 38.69 3.72
C ALA A 156 -10.67 38.14 3.03
N GLY A 157 -9.54 38.84 3.17
CA GLY A 157 -8.22 38.37 2.73
C GLY A 157 -7.75 37.17 3.54
N LEU A 158 -7.87 37.22 4.88
CA LEU A 158 -7.51 36.11 5.77
C LEU A 158 -8.41 34.89 5.53
N VAL A 159 -9.71 35.09 5.30
CA VAL A 159 -10.63 33.98 4.97
C VAL A 159 -10.18 33.24 3.72
N ARG A 160 -9.87 33.98 2.63
CA ARG A 160 -9.37 33.37 1.40
C ARG A 160 -8.02 32.69 1.61
N ALA A 161 -7.07 33.35 2.28
CA ALA A 161 -5.77 32.78 2.55
C ALA A 161 -5.87 31.48 3.38
N ALA A 162 -6.72 31.45 4.40
CA ALA A 162 -6.98 30.26 5.21
C ALA A 162 -7.54 29.11 4.36
N GLN A 163 -8.50 29.39 3.46
CA GLN A 163 -9.06 28.39 2.56
C GLN A 163 -8.03 27.85 1.56
N GLU A 164 -7.20 28.71 0.97
CA GLU A 164 -6.13 28.28 0.05
C GLU A 164 -5.06 27.44 0.77
N VAL A 165 -4.67 27.85 1.98
CA VAL A 165 -3.74 27.07 2.80
C VAL A 165 -4.36 25.74 3.21
N ALA A 166 -5.63 25.70 3.58
CA ALA A 166 -6.34 24.44 3.87
C ALA A 166 -6.38 23.52 2.65
N GLY A 167 -6.75 24.00 1.46
CA GLY A 167 -6.75 23.18 0.25
C GLY A 167 -5.36 22.65 -0.11
N TRP A 168 -4.30 23.44 0.16
CA TRP A 168 -2.93 22.97 0.00
C TRP A 168 -2.53 21.93 1.06
N VAL A 169 -2.94 22.10 2.33
CA VAL A 169 -2.75 21.11 3.40
C VAL A 169 -3.48 19.81 3.06
N ASP A 170 -4.73 19.89 2.61
CA ASP A 170 -5.54 18.75 2.16
C ASP A 170 -4.80 17.95 1.08
N SER A 171 -4.21 18.64 0.09
CA SER A 171 -3.37 17.99 -0.92
C SER A 171 -2.13 17.28 -0.32
N GLN A 172 -1.54 17.80 0.76
CA GLN A 172 -0.43 17.11 1.46
C GLN A 172 -0.91 15.87 2.22
N LEU A 173 -2.11 15.92 2.80
CA LEU A 173 -2.73 14.81 3.52
C LEU A 173 -3.15 13.68 2.57
N GLU A 174 -3.74 14.01 1.41
CA GLU A 174 -4.05 13.05 0.35
C GLU A 174 -2.79 12.33 -0.15
N LEU A 175 -1.70 13.07 -0.36
CA LEU A 175 -0.40 12.47 -0.74
C LEU A 175 0.11 11.50 0.34
N ALA A 176 -0.05 11.85 1.62
CA ALA A 176 0.34 10.97 2.73
C ALA A 176 -0.46 9.66 2.73
N GLU A 177 -1.77 9.75 2.49
CA GLU A 177 -2.67 8.58 2.44
C GLU A 177 -2.35 7.69 1.23
N LEU A 178 -2.09 8.28 0.06
CA LEU A 178 -1.67 7.55 -1.12
C LEU A 178 -0.35 6.81 -0.92
N ASP A 179 0.67 7.47 -0.35
CA ASP A 179 1.95 6.84 -0.06
C ASP A 179 1.80 5.70 0.95
N ARG A 180 0.99 5.89 1.99
CA ARG A 180 0.70 4.84 2.98
C ARG A 180 -0.01 3.64 2.34
N SER A 181 -1.01 3.88 1.51
CA SER A 181 -1.73 2.84 0.77
C SER A 181 -0.79 2.05 -0.15
N ARG A 182 0.11 2.75 -0.86
CA ARG A 182 1.14 2.13 -1.70
C ARG A 182 2.10 1.26 -0.90
N THR A 183 2.57 1.73 0.26
CA THR A 183 3.44 0.92 1.14
C THR A 183 2.71 -0.33 1.62
N LEU A 184 1.45 -0.21 2.06
CA LEU A 184 0.65 -1.37 2.49
C LEU A 184 0.45 -2.37 1.35
N LEU A 185 0.20 -1.90 0.13
CA LEU A 185 0.09 -2.76 -1.05
C LEU A 185 1.40 -3.50 -1.35
N MET A 186 2.53 -2.78 -1.33
CA MET A 186 3.85 -3.39 -1.52
C MET A 186 4.16 -4.45 -0.45
N GLU A 187 3.83 -4.17 0.82
CA GLU A 187 3.99 -5.13 1.91
C GLU A 187 3.09 -6.36 1.73
N ALA A 188 1.85 -6.16 1.28
CA ALA A 188 0.92 -7.23 0.97
C ALA A 188 1.43 -8.09 -0.20
N GLU A 189 1.96 -7.47 -1.25
CA GLU A 189 2.55 -8.17 -2.40
C GLU A 189 3.79 -8.97 -1.99
N VAL A 190 4.70 -8.39 -1.21
CA VAL A 190 5.87 -9.11 -0.66
C VAL A 190 5.43 -10.27 0.23
N ARG A 191 4.40 -10.08 1.05
CA ARG A 191 3.82 -11.15 1.89
C ARG A 191 3.22 -12.27 1.03
N ALA A 192 2.51 -11.92 -0.04
CA ALA A 192 1.94 -12.87 -1.00
C ALA A 192 3.05 -13.66 -1.73
N LEU A 193 4.12 -13.00 -2.17
CA LEU A 193 5.28 -13.62 -2.79
C LEU A 193 6.01 -14.56 -1.82
N ARG A 194 6.21 -14.14 -0.56
CA ARG A 194 6.80 -15.00 0.50
C ARG A 194 5.96 -16.22 0.82
N ALA A 195 4.65 -16.19 0.54
CA ALA A 195 3.75 -17.32 0.76
C ALA A 195 3.77 -18.37 -0.36
N GLN A 196 4.42 -18.12 -1.50
CA GLN A 196 4.40 -19.03 -2.66
C GLN A 196 5.24 -20.31 -2.46
N ILE A 197 6.20 -20.33 -1.52
CA ILE A 197 6.90 -21.56 -1.12
C ILE A 197 7.00 -21.59 0.41
N SER A 198 6.58 -22.70 1.02
CA SER A 198 6.74 -22.91 2.46
C SER A 198 8.22 -22.90 2.85
N PRO A 199 8.69 -21.98 3.72
CA PRO A 199 10.08 -21.99 4.20
C PRO A 199 10.47 -23.31 4.86
N HIS A 200 9.49 -23.98 5.47
CA HIS A 200 9.65 -25.30 6.05
C HIS A 200 9.93 -26.37 4.99
N PHE A 201 9.28 -26.30 3.81
CA PHE A 201 9.59 -27.21 2.70
C PHE A 201 11.06 -27.07 2.29
N ILE A 202 11.54 -25.84 2.05
CA ILE A 202 12.93 -25.58 1.68
C ILE A 202 13.91 -26.19 2.69
N TYR A 203 13.70 -25.93 3.98
CA TYR A 203 14.55 -26.48 5.03
C TYR A 203 14.56 -28.01 5.02
N ASN A 204 13.39 -28.64 4.97
CA ASN A 204 13.28 -30.09 5.00
C ASN A 204 13.86 -30.77 3.77
N SER A 205 13.66 -30.20 2.58
CA SER A 205 14.26 -30.73 1.35
C SER A 205 15.78 -30.71 1.45
N LEU A 206 16.37 -29.60 1.90
CA LEU A 206 17.82 -29.48 2.05
C LEU A 206 18.38 -30.44 3.12
N THR A 207 17.70 -30.60 4.26
CA THR A 207 18.10 -31.57 5.29
C THR A 207 18.03 -33.01 4.78
N THR A 208 16.98 -33.34 4.03
CA THR A 208 16.80 -34.66 3.41
C THR A 208 17.94 -34.93 2.43
N ILE A 209 18.19 -34.00 1.50
CA ILE A 209 19.30 -34.07 0.55
C ILE A 209 20.63 -34.27 1.28
N ALA A 210 20.89 -33.49 2.32
CA ALA A 210 22.13 -33.57 3.10
C ALA A 210 22.35 -34.96 3.73
N SER A 211 21.27 -35.67 4.11
CA SER A 211 21.39 -37.04 4.64
C SER A 211 21.85 -38.07 3.60
N PHE A 212 21.59 -37.83 2.32
CA PHE A 212 22.04 -38.70 1.22
C PHE A 212 23.48 -38.41 0.79
N VAL A 213 24.03 -37.21 1.06
CA VAL A 213 25.37 -36.80 0.57
C VAL A 213 26.49 -37.79 0.92
N ARG A 214 26.42 -38.46 2.08
CA ARG A 214 27.43 -39.44 2.50
C ARG A 214 27.10 -40.88 2.12
N THR A 215 25.82 -41.23 2.03
CA THR A 215 25.35 -42.61 1.88
C THR A 215 25.03 -42.96 0.43
N ASP A 216 24.47 -42.01 -0.32
CA ASP A 216 24.14 -42.12 -1.74
C ASP A 216 24.31 -40.74 -2.43
N PRO A 217 25.56 -40.37 -2.80
CA PRO A 217 25.86 -39.08 -3.39
C PRO A 217 25.16 -38.86 -4.74
N GLU A 218 24.91 -39.93 -5.50
CA GLU A 218 24.21 -39.85 -6.78
C GLU A 218 22.74 -39.49 -6.56
N ARG A 219 22.08 -40.14 -5.61
CA ARG A 219 20.71 -39.77 -5.23
C ARG A 219 20.63 -38.35 -4.67
N ALA A 220 21.61 -37.92 -3.87
CA ALA A 220 21.67 -36.54 -3.39
C ALA A 220 21.75 -35.53 -4.55
N ARG A 221 22.55 -35.84 -5.58
CA ARG A 221 22.68 -35.00 -6.79
C ARG A 221 21.38 -34.93 -7.57
N GLU A 222 20.67 -36.05 -7.76
CA GLU A 222 19.35 -36.07 -8.39
C GLU A 222 18.37 -35.18 -7.63
N LEU A 223 18.26 -35.35 -6.30
CA LEU A 223 17.35 -34.57 -5.47
C LEU A 223 17.69 -33.07 -5.49
N LEU A 224 18.97 -32.70 -5.58
CA LEU A 224 19.38 -31.30 -5.75
C LEU A 224 18.88 -30.70 -7.07
N LEU A 225 18.94 -31.46 -8.17
CA LEU A 225 18.43 -31.01 -9.46
C LEU A 225 16.91 -30.88 -9.44
N GLU A 226 16.20 -31.85 -8.83
CA GLU A 226 14.75 -31.77 -8.65
C GLU A 226 14.34 -30.58 -7.81
N PHE A 227 15.07 -30.32 -6.71
CA PHE A 227 14.87 -29.15 -5.88
C PHE A 227 15.10 -27.84 -6.66
N ALA A 228 16.18 -27.76 -7.45
CA ALA A 228 16.48 -26.57 -8.24
C ALA A 228 15.40 -26.29 -9.30
N ASP A 229 14.91 -27.32 -9.98
CA ASP A 229 13.87 -27.18 -11.00
C ASP A 229 12.49 -26.87 -10.40
N PHE A 230 12.12 -27.52 -9.30
CA PHE A 230 10.91 -27.19 -8.53
C PHE A 230 10.93 -25.73 -8.07
N THR A 231 12.06 -25.30 -7.52
CA THR A 231 12.28 -23.93 -7.05
C THR A 231 12.23 -22.94 -8.21
N ARG A 232 12.83 -23.29 -9.36
CA ARG A 232 12.76 -22.46 -10.57
C ARG A 232 11.32 -22.30 -11.04
N TYR A 233 10.53 -23.38 -11.07
CA TYR A 233 9.12 -23.31 -11.45
C TYR A 233 8.34 -22.42 -10.48
N SER A 234 8.45 -22.69 -9.17
CA SER A 234 7.72 -21.98 -8.11
C SER A 234 8.06 -20.49 -8.03
N PHE A 235 9.25 -20.06 -8.46
CA PHE A 235 9.67 -18.65 -8.49
C PHE A 235 9.64 -17.99 -9.88
N ARG A 236 9.12 -18.64 -10.93
CA ARG A 236 9.00 -18.01 -12.26
C ARG A 236 8.14 -16.74 -12.16
N ARG A 237 8.65 -15.62 -12.70
CA ARG A 237 7.83 -14.41 -12.90
C ARG A 237 6.71 -14.73 -13.90
N HIS A 238 5.48 -14.42 -13.48
CA HIS A 238 4.19 -14.91 -13.97
C HIS A 238 3.96 -14.86 -15.50
N GLY A 239 3.32 -15.92 -16.00
CA GLY A 239 2.16 -15.81 -16.90
C GLY A 239 0.89 -16.14 -16.10
N GLU A 240 -0.27 -15.61 -16.48
CA GLU A 240 -1.54 -15.89 -15.76
C GLU A 240 -1.93 -17.37 -15.82
N PHE A 241 -1.55 -18.07 -16.90
CA PHE A 241 -1.93 -19.44 -17.19
C PHE A 241 -0.73 -20.28 -17.62
N THR A 242 -0.81 -21.58 -17.34
CA THR A 242 0.16 -22.63 -17.66
C THR A 242 -0.61 -23.86 -18.17
N THR A 243 0.08 -24.89 -18.65
CA THR A 243 -0.60 -26.15 -18.99
C THR A 243 -0.72 -27.07 -17.78
N LEU A 244 -1.74 -27.93 -17.75
CA LEU A 244 -1.84 -28.98 -16.73
C LEU A 244 -0.58 -29.86 -16.71
N ALA A 245 0.03 -30.11 -17.87
CA ALA A 245 1.31 -30.82 -17.97
C ALA A 245 2.44 -30.12 -17.20
N GLU A 246 2.49 -28.79 -17.20
CA GLU A 246 3.50 -28.03 -16.46
C GLU A 246 3.28 -28.08 -14.95
N GLU A 247 2.05 -27.91 -14.49
CA GLU A 247 1.69 -28.07 -13.07
C GLU A 247 2.03 -29.48 -12.57
N LEU A 248 1.63 -30.52 -13.32
CA LEU A 248 1.89 -31.91 -12.96
C LEU A 248 3.40 -32.23 -12.95
N ARG A 249 4.19 -31.61 -13.83
CA ARG A 249 5.65 -31.74 -13.76
C ARG A 249 6.20 -31.13 -12.49
N SER A 250 5.75 -29.95 -12.06
CA SER A 250 6.18 -29.37 -10.78
C SER A 250 5.80 -30.26 -9.60
N ILE A 251 4.57 -30.78 -9.63
CA ILE A 251 4.03 -31.69 -8.60
C ILE A 251 4.85 -32.97 -8.51
N ASP A 252 5.24 -33.59 -9.62
CA ASP A 252 6.06 -34.80 -9.58
C ASP A 252 7.41 -34.55 -8.90
N ARG A 253 8.06 -33.42 -9.19
CA ARG A 253 9.33 -33.02 -8.54
C ARG A 253 9.17 -32.81 -7.05
N TYR A 254 8.09 -32.12 -6.65
CA TYR A 254 7.71 -31.96 -5.24
C TYR A 254 7.54 -33.31 -4.54
N LEU A 255 6.81 -34.24 -5.16
CA LEU A 255 6.55 -35.57 -4.61
C LEU A 255 7.81 -36.45 -4.58
N ILE A 256 8.76 -36.28 -5.50
CA ILE A 256 10.07 -36.95 -5.43
C ILE A 256 10.82 -36.51 -4.15
N LEU A 257 10.81 -35.20 -3.84
CA LEU A 257 11.48 -34.66 -2.66
C LEU A 257 10.81 -35.11 -1.36
N GLU A 258 9.48 -35.10 -1.29
CA GLU A 258 8.75 -35.57 -0.11
C GLU A 258 8.86 -37.10 0.07
N ARG A 259 8.87 -37.90 -1.01
CA ARG A 259 9.14 -39.34 -0.93
C ARG A 259 10.54 -39.65 -0.42
N ALA A 260 11.54 -38.86 -0.80
CA ALA A 260 12.89 -39.02 -0.26
C ALA A 260 12.96 -38.73 1.25
N ARG A 261 12.11 -37.83 1.73
CA ARG A 261 12.03 -37.43 3.14
C ARG A 261 11.27 -38.45 4.00
N PHE A 262 10.11 -38.88 3.53
CA PHE A 262 9.20 -39.75 4.28
C PHE A 262 9.44 -41.25 4.00
N GLY A 263 10.23 -41.59 2.99
CA GLY A 263 10.48 -42.97 2.58
C GLY A 263 9.19 -43.72 2.30
N ASP A 264 9.08 -44.93 2.83
CA ASP A 264 7.92 -45.81 2.64
C ASP A 264 6.64 -45.33 3.33
N GLN A 265 6.72 -44.27 4.14
CA GLN A 265 5.54 -43.70 4.82
C GLN A 265 4.65 -42.88 3.87
N LEU A 266 5.14 -42.50 2.68
CA LEU A 266 4.37 -41.76 1.69
C LEU A 266 4.16 -42.60 0.42
N GLN A 267 2.91 -42.98 0.18
CA GLN A 267 2.50 -43.66 -1.05
C GLN A 267 1.71 -42.70 -1.94
N VAL A 268 2.13 -42.58 -3.20
CA VAL A 268 1.52 -41.66 -4.16
C VAL A 268 1.08 -42.43 -5.39
N THR A 269 -0.18 -42.25 -5.78
CA THR A 269 -0.77 -42.81 -7.01
C THR A 269 -1.16 -41.67 -7.94
N LEU A 270 -0.62 -41.66 -9.16
CA LEU A 270 -1.01 -40.74 -10.21
C LEU A 270 -1.73 -41.48 -11.33
N ARG A 271 -2.90 -40.99 -11.73
CA ARG A 271 -3.69 -41.51 -12.88
C ARG A 271 -4.13 -40.33 -13.74
N ILE A 272 -3.35 -40.06 -14.78
CA ILE A 272 -3.51 -38.86 -15.62
C ILE A 272 -3.87 -39.28 -17.04
N ALA A 273 -5.01 -38.83 -17.53
CA ALA A 273 -5.41 -38.98 -18.92
C ALA A 273 -4.54 -38.07 -19.82
N PRO A 274 -3.88 -38.60 -20.88
CA PRO A 274 -3.04 -37.78 -21.76
C PRO A 274 -3.78 -36.60 -22.41
N GLU A 275 -5.08 -36.76 -22.64
CA GLU A 275 -5.97 -35.80 -23.31
C GLU A 275 -6.13 -34.49 -22.52
N VAL A 276 -5.92 -34.53 -21.19
CA VAL A 276 -6.07 -33.34 -20.34
C VAL A 276 -4.76 -32.58 -20.13
N LEU A 277 -3.61 -33.16 -20.49
CA LEU A 277 -2.29 -32.53 -20.32
C LEU A 277 -2.17 -31.13 -20.96
N PRO A 278 -2.75 -30.85 -22.15
CA PRO A 278 -2.65 -29.53 -22.79
C PRO A 278 -3.62 -28.48 -22.22
N VAL A 279 -4.54 -28.85 -21.32
CA VAL A 279 -5.55 -27.93 -20.78
C VAL A 279 -4.85 -26.77 -20.07
N ALA A 280 -5.24 -25.55 -20.42
CA ALA A 280 -4.73 -24.34 -19.80
C ALA A 280 -5.39 -24.12 -18.44
N VAL A 281 -4.56 -23.92 -17.41
CA VAL A 281 -4.97 -23.79 -16.02
C VAL A 281 -4.29 -22.57 -15.38
N PRO A 282 -4.86 -21.96 -14.34
CA PRO A 282 -4.19 -20.90 -13.61
C PRO A 282 -2.90 -21.45 -13.00
N PHE A 283 -1.82 -20.67 -13.08
CA PHE A 283 -0.54 -21.07 -12.48
C PHE A 283 -0.70 -21.34 -10.97
N LEU A 284 -0.07 -22.41 -10.47
CA LEU A 284 -0.15 -22.92 -9.10
C LEU A 284 -1.57 -23.24 -8.61
N CYS A 285 -2.45 -23.74 -9.48
CA CYS A 285 -3.78 -24.18 -9.06
C CYS A 285 -3.78 -25.56 -8.39
N LEU A 286 -2.84 -26.44 -8.73
CA LEU A 286 -2.80 -27.80 -8.20
C LEU A 286 -1.78 -27.97 -7.06
N GLN A 287 -0.64 -27.29 -7.16
CA GLN A 287 0.44 -27.45 -6.20
C GLN A 287 0.00 -27.24 -4.73
N PRO A 288 -0.76 -26.18 -4.37
CA PRO A 288 -1.23 -25.99 -3.00
C PRO A 288 -2.12 -27.14 -2.51
N LEU A 289 -2.90 -27.76 -3.40
CA LEU A 289 -3.79 -28.87 -3.04
C LEU A 289 -2.98 -30.13 -2.73
N VAL A 290 -1.95 -30.41 -3.52
CA VAL A 290 -1.05 -31.54 -3.30
C VAL A 290 -0.19 -31.34 -2.05
N GLU A 291 0.33 -30.14 -1.82
CA GLU A 291 1.07 -29.82 -0.57
C GLU A 291 0.19 -30.03 0.67
N ASN A 292 -1.09 -29.60 0.61
CA ASN A 292 -2.04 -29.83 1.70
C ASN A 292 -2.33 -31.32 1.88
N ALA A 293 -2.50 -32.09 0.80
CA ALA A 293 -2.72 -33.53 0.85
C ALA A 293 -1.52 -34.28 1.46
N VAL A 294 -0.28 -33.90 1.12
CA VAL A 294 0.93 -34.48 1.73
C VAL A 294 0.98 -34.17 3.22
N ARG A 295 0.77 -32.90 3.58
CA ARG A 295 0.80 -32.49 4.98
C ARG A 295 -0.26 -33.22 5.79
N HIS A 296 -1.52 -33.21 5.36
CA HIS A 296 -2.63 -33.80 6.12
C HIS A 296 -2.68 -35.33 6.06
N GLY A 297 -2.26 -35.93 4.94
CA GLY A 297 -2.13 -37.38 4.79
C GLY A 297 -1.06 -37.97 5.73
N LEU A 298 -0.10 -37.17 6.16
CA LEU A 298 0.99 -37.58 7.06
C LEU A 298 0.87 -36.99 8.48
N GLU A 299 0.04 -35.95 8.69
CA GLU A 299 -0.19 -35.38 10.01
C GLU A 299 -0.94 -36.39 10.92
N SER A 300 -0.28 -36.78 12.00
CA SER A 300 -0.86 -37.51 13.14
C SER A 300 -1.30 -38.96 12.91
N LYS A 301 -0.87 -39.60 11.81
CA LYS A 301 -1.09 -41.03 11.58
C LYS A 301 0.17 -41.83 11.88
N ASN A 302 0.08 -42.80 12.79
CA ASN A 302 1.12 -43.83 12.95
C ASN A 302 0.98 -44.82 11.79
N GLY A 303 1.55 -44.53 10.62
CA GLY A 303 1.47 -45.41 9.46
C GLY A 303 1.77 -44.73 8.13
N VAL A 304 1.41 -45.42 7.06
CA VAL A 304 1.59 -44.95 5.68
C VAL A 304 0.47 -43.99 5.30
N GLY A 305 0.82 -42.77 4.89
CA GLY A 305 -0.09 -41.82 4.23
C GLY A 305 -0.19 -42.12 2.74
N ARG A 306 -1.42 -42.12 2.22
CA ARG A 306 -1.71 -42.34 0.80
C ARG A 306 -2.28 -41.08 0.19
N ILE A 307 -1.75 -40.74 -0.99
CA ILE A 307 -2.22 -39.64 -1.81
C ILE A 307 -2.55 -40.16 -3.20
N THR A 308 -3.73 -39.80 -3.70
CA THR A 308 -4.18 -40.15 -5.04
C THR A 308 -4.47 -38.89 -5.83
N ILE A 309 -3.80 -38.74 -6.98
CA ILE A 309 -4.04 -37.65 -7.93
C ILE A 309 -4.60 -38.26 -9.21
N ILE A 310 -5.82 -37.88 -9.56
CA ILE A 310 -6.52 -38.35 -10.75
C ILE A 310 -6.84 -37.14 -11.61
N ALA A 311 -6.56 -37.21 -12.90
CA ALA A 311 -6.99 -36.23 -13.88
C ALA A 311 -7.63 -36.95 -15.07
N GLU A 312 -8.92 -36.74 -15.26
CA GLU A 312 -9.76 -37.47 -16.21
C GLU A 312 -10.37 -36.53 -17.25
N ASP A 313 -10.50 -37.06 -18.46
CA ASP A 313 -11.30 -36.45 -19.52
C ASP A 313 -12.79 -36.66 -19.24
N ALA A 314 -13.55 -35.56 -19.12
CA ALA A 314 -15.00 -35.54 -18.98
C ALA A 314 -15.68 -34.78 -20.14
N GLY A 315 -15.24 -35.04 -21.37
CA GLY A 315 -15.83 -34.47 -22.58
C GLY A 315 -15.38 -33.03 -22.79
N ALA A 316 -16.23 -32.06 -22.43
CA ALA A 316 -15.91 -30.64 -22.51
C ALA A 316 -15.05 -30.15 -21.32
N GLU A 317 -15.02 -30.93 -20.24
CA GLU A 317 -14.31 -30.61 -19.01
C GLU A 317 -13.10 -31.55 -18.81
N CYS A 318 -12.12 -31.05 -18.07
CA CYS A 318 -11.14 -31.83 -17.34
C CYS A 318 -11.58 -31.91 -15.88
N ARG A 319 -11.57 -33.11 -15.30
CA ARG A 319 -11.84 -33.33 -13.87
C ARG A 319 -10.58 -33.77 -13.18
N ILE A 320 -10.24 -33.08 -12.10
CA ILE A 320 -9.04 -33.38 -11.32
C ILE A 320 -9.47 -33.65 -9.89
N SER A 321 -8.99 -34.73 -9.29
CA SER A 321 -9.18 -35.00 -7.86
C SER A 321 -7.84 -35.24 -7.17
N VAL A 322 -7.65 -34.56 -6.05
CA VAL A 322 -6.52 -34.79 -5.13
C VAL A 322 -7.11 -35.32 -3.82
N GLU A 323 -6.74 -36.54 -3.46
CA GLU A 323 -7.29 -37.27 -2.32
C GLU A 323 -6.16 -37.70 -1.38
N ASP A 324 -6.33 -37.44 -0.08
CA ASP A 324 -5.49 -37.98 1.00
C ASP A 324 -6.32 -38.83 1.98
N ASP A 325 -5.66 -39.80 2.61
CA ASP A 325 -6.25 -40.67 3.62
C ASP A 325 -5.95 -40.23 5.07
N GLY A 326 -5.73 -38.93 5.26
CA GLY A 326 -5.39 -38.32 6.55
C GLY A 326 -6.56 -38.27 7.54
N LEU A 327 -6.42 -37.45 8.58
CA LEU A 327 -7.45 -37.29 9.61
C LEU A 327 -8.71 -36.57 9.13
N GLY A 328 -8.69 -35.96 7.93
CA GLY A 328 -9.77 -35.12 7.43
C GLY A 328 -10.02 -33.88 8.29
N MET A 329 -11.01 -33.08 7.88
CA MET A 329 -11.38 -31.83 8.53
C MET A 329 -12.84 -31.86 8.98
N ASP A 330 -13.14 -31.05 9.99
CA ASP A 330 -14.51 -30.72 10.35
C ASP A 330 -15.21 -29.93 9.23
N PRO A 331 -16.32 -30.43 8.65
CA PRO A 331 -17.01 -29.76 7.54
C PRO A 331 -17.42 -28.32 7.85
N ASP A 332 -17.83 -28.02 9.09
CA ASP A 332 -18.23 -26.67 9.49
C ASP A 332 -17.03 -25.72 9.58
N ARG A 333 -15.85 -26.25 9.90
CA ARG A 333 -14.60 -25.48 9.86
C ARG A 333 -14.18 -25.21 8.42
N LEU A 334 -14.29 -26.21 7.55
CA LEU A 334 -13.98 -26.08 6.12
C LEU A 334 -14.86 -25.02 5.44
N ARG A 335 -16.17 -25.02 5.70
CA ARG A 335 -17.09 -24.00 5.15
C ARG A 335 -16.65 -22.59 5.51
N ARG A 336 -16.27 -22.36 6.77
CA ARG A 336 -15.80 -21.05 7.25
C ARG A 336 -14.45 -20.64 6.65
N ILE A 337 -13.58 -21.60 6.35
CA ILE A 337 -12.32 -21.34 5.63
C ILE A 337 -12.60 -20.92 4.18
N LEU A 338 -13.47 -21.65 3.48
CA LEU A 338 -13.86 -21.31 2.10
C LEU A 338 -14.65 -20.00 2.01
N ALA A 339 -15.39 -19.64 3.05
CA ALA A 339 -16.06 -18.34 3.17
C ALA A 339 -15.12 -17.19 3.57
N GLY A 340 -13.84 -17.45 3.83
CA GLY A 340 -12.87 -16.44 4.25
C GLY A 340 -13.05 -15.93 5.69
N GLU A 341 -13.92 -16.56 6.49
CA GLU A 341 -14.18 -16.17 7.89
C GLU A 341 -13.05 -16.57 8.84
N ILE A 342 -12.29 -17.60 8.46
CA ILE A 342 -11.19 -18.16 9.28
C ILE A 342 -9.96 -18.36 8.41
N THR A 343 -8.85 -17.77 8.83
CA THR A 343 -7.53 -18.05 8.26
C THR A 343 -6.82 -19.12 9.10
N PRO A 344 -6.58 -20.33 8.58
CA PRO A 344 -5.86 -21.37 9.32
C PRO A 344 -4.40 -20.96 9.61
N ALA A 345 -3.91 -21.31 10.80
CA ALA A 345 -2.48 -21.30 11.06
C ALA A 345 -1.80 -22.31 10.12
N GLY A 346 -1.09 -21.82 9.10
CA GLY A 346 -0.32 -22.65 8.17
C GLY A 346 -0.93 -22.93 6.79
N GLY A 347 -2.01 -22.25 6.36
CA GLY A 347 -2.45 -22.42 4.97
C GLY A 347 -3.56 -21.49 4.49
N VAL A 348 -3.22 -20.64 3.51
CA VAL A 348 -4.15 -19.83 2.69
C VAL A 348 -4.46 -20.55 1.36
N GLY A 349 -3.99 -21.79 1.18
CA GLY A 349 -3.92 -22.47 -0.12
C GLY A 349 -5.28 -22.81 -0.74
N LEU A 350 -6.19 -23.47 -0.02
CA LEU A 350 -7.47 -23.91 -0.60
C LEU A 350 -8.38 -22.73 -0.97
N ALA A 351 -8.55 -21.76 -0.07
CA ALA A 351 -9.41 -20.60 -0.32
C ALA A 351 -8.90 -19.76 -1.49
N ASN A 352 -7.59 -19.54 -1.58
CA ASN A 352 -6.99 -18.80 -2.69
C ASN A 352 -7.15 -19.52 -4.04
N VAL A 353 -7.03 -20.85 -4.06
CA VAL A 353 -7.26 -21.64 -5.28
C VAL A 353 -8.73 -21.58 -5.67
N ASP A 354 -9.65 -21.75 -4.72
CA ASP A 354 -11.10 -21.66 -4.93
C ASP A 354 -11.53 -20.30 -5.51
N GLU A 355 -11.08 -19.21 -4.89
CA GLU A 355 -11.36 -17.85 -5.35
C GLU A 355 -10.81 -17.62 -6.76
N ARG A 356 -9.56 -18.03 -7.02
CA ARG A 356 -8.94 -17.87 -8.35
C ARG A 356 -9.69 -18.66 -9.43
N LEU A 357 -10.12 -19.88 -9.14
CA LEU A 357 -10.89 -20.68 -10.09
C LEU A 357 -12.23 -20.01 -10.41
N ARG A 358 -12.94 -19.49 -9.40
CA ARG A 358 -14.19 -18.75 -9.61
C ARG A 358 -13.99 -17.46 -10.40
N GLN A 359 -12.92 -16.72 -10.15
CA GLN A 359 -12.61 -15.49 -10.89
C GLN A 359 -12.31 -15.77 -12.37
N VAL A 360 -11.64 -16.88 -12.69
CA VAL A 360 -11.24 -17.21 -14.06
C VAL A 360 -12.38 -17.84 -14.86
N TYR A 361 -13.08 -18.83 -14.27
CA TYR A 361 -14.02 -19.68 -15.00
C TYR A 361 -15.50 -19.45 -14.59
N GLY A 362 -15.75 -18.74 -13.50
CA GLY A 362 -17.08 -18.49 -12.95
C GLY A 362 -17.39 -19.31 -11.70
N ASP A 363 -18.44 -18.91 -10.96
CA ASP A 363 -18.78 -19.45 -9.64
C ASP A 363 -19.01 -20.97 -9.61
N GLU A 364 -19.41 -21.57 -10.73
CA GLU A 364 -19.67 -23.01 -10.86
C GLU A 364 -18.40 -23.89 -10.88
N TYR A 365 -17.23 -23.28 -11.07
CA TYR A 365 -15.92 -23.97 -11.16
C TYR A 365 -15.10 -23.87 -9.86
N GLY A 366 -15.72 -23.46 -8.75
CA GLY A 366 -15.10 -23.53 -7.44
C GLY A 366 -14.74 -24.96 -7.01
N LEU A 367 -13.89 -25.07 -5.99
CA LEU A 367 -13.48 -26.34 -5.41
C LEU A 367 -14.67 -27.05 -4.75
N VAL A 368 -14.74 -28.36 -4.96
CA VAL A 368 -15.65 -29.24 -4.20
C VAL A 368 -14.80 -30.11 -3.29
N VAL A 369 -14.87 -29.85 -1.99
CA VAL A 369 -14.07 -30.54 -0.97
C VAL A 369 -14.96 -31.52 -0.19
N GLU A 370 -14.65 -32.80 -0.30
CA GLU A 370 -15.29 -33.89 0.44
C GLU A 370 -14.37 -34.31 1.58
N THR A 371 -14.79 -34.11 2.82
CA THR A 371 -14.00 -34.50 4.00
C THR A 371 -14.90 -34.74 5.21
N ALA A 372 -14.44 -35.60 6.10
CA ALA A 372 -14.99 -35.77 7.45
C ALA A 372 -13.87 -36.18 8.41
N ARG A 373 -14.08 -35.97 9.71
CA ARG A 373 -13.11 -36.41 10.73
C ARG A 373 -12.90 -37.93 10.63
N GLY A 374 -11.66 -38.34 10.42
CA GLY A 374 -11.21 -39.72 10.24
C GLY A 374 -11.35 -40.29 8.83
N ALA A 375 -11.86 -39.52 7.86
CA ALA A 375 -12.18 -40.00 6.52
C ALA A 375 -11.27 -39.44 5.41
N GLY A 376 -10.18 -38.77 5.76
CA GLY A 376 -9.32 -38.10 4.79
C GLY A 376 -9.97 -36.85 4.18
N CYS A 377 -9.40 -36.38 3.08
CA CYS A 377 -9.87 -35.22 2.34
C CYS A 377 -9.73 -35.46 0.85
N LYS A 378 -10.78 -35.16 0.09
CA LYS A 378 -10.78 -35.22 -1.36
C LYS A 378 -11.21 -33.88 -1.92
N VAL A 379 -10.32 -33.27 -2.69
CA VAL A 379 -10.59 -32.00 -3.39
C VAL A 379 -10.82 -32.31 -4.86
N ASN A 380 -12.00 -31.95 -5.37
CA ASN A 380 -12.37 -32.08 -6.77
C ASN A 380 -12.37 -30.71 -7.44
N ILE A 381 -11.82 -30.67 -8.65
CA ILE A 381 -11.74 -29.51 -9.53
C ILE A 381 -12.37 -29.89 -10.86
N ARG A 382 -13.18 -28.99 -11.39
CA ARG A 382 -13.67 -29.06 -12.78
C ARG A 382 -13.08 -27.88 -13.53
N LEU A 383 -12.58 -28.13 -14.72
CA LEU A 383 -11.99 -27.10 -15.58
C LEU A 383 -12.53 -27.26 -16.99
N PRO A 384 -13.02 -26.21 -17.64
CA PRO A 384 -13.36 -26.30 -19.05
C PRO A 384 -12.07 -26.49 -19.87
N LYS A 385 -12.08 -27.41 -20.84
CA LYS A 385 -10.91 -27.62 -21.72
C LYS A 385 -10.58 -26.41 -22.58
N TYR A 386 -11.59 -25.56 -22.83
CA TYR A 386 -11.45 -24.30 -23.55
C TYR A 386 -12.25 -23.21 -22.85
N HIS A 387 -11.61 -22.07 -22.59
CA HIS A 387 -12.26 -20.88 -22.04
C HIS A 387 -11.67 -19.62 -22.70
N PRO A 388 -12.50 -18.66 -23.16
CA PRO A 388 -12.00 -17.40 -23.70
C PRO A 388 -11.07 -16.68 -22.72
N GLY A 389 -9.95 -16.15 -23.21
CA GLY A 389 -8.97 -15.44 -22.38
C GLY A 389 -8.02 -16.35 -21.58
N VAL A 390 -8.24 -17.67 -21.56
CA VAL A 390 -7.38 -18.63 -20.86
C VAL A 390 -6.55 -19.40 -21.89
N SER A 391 -5.24 -19.13 -21.93
CA SER A 391 -4.29 -19.83 -22.80
C SER A 391 -2.93 -19.89 -22.13
N ALA A 392 -2.33 -21.08 -22.10
CA ALA A 392 -0.90 -21.20 -21.89
C ALA A 392 -0.19 -20.52 -23.07
N ARG A 393 0.69 -19.55 -22.80
CA ARG A 393 1.49 -18.88 -23.83
C ARG A 393 2.86 -19.52 -23.94
#